data_AF-A0A1Q8ZSL9-F1
#
_entry.id   AF-A0A1Q8ZSL9-F1
#
_cell.length_a   1.000
_cell.length_b   1.000
_cell.length_c   1.000
_cell.angle_alpha   90.00
_cell.angle_beta   90.00
_cell.angle_gamma   90.00
#
_symmetry.space_group_name_H-M   'P 1'
#
loop_
_entity.id
_entity.type
_entity.pdbx_description
1 polymer ?
#
loop_
_entity_poly.entity_id
_entity_poly.type
_entity_poly.pdbx_seq_one_letter_code
_entity_poly.pdbx_strand_id
1 'polypeptide(L)'
;MGCSEFFERVIEEDVNYSQHFDFLSASGEMVGLRYFQEEIALGQYLHFGWNIEIVIRKNATLIGVLENGTEKALWFFDRGGRLLATDFEHLDDMRKCDVEGVLIDGISLCDSSTIMKSFQAEWARNAHLLNADTFAKVVEYHLSNIELAFFDHSRDDLIETILQLVNTNLNHEIAPNGTIGDPSLFLNAVGKGKIEVVNPVSGSTLCGTKCIFKENNHLIYPVHCESESAFLIAVGSAIIFPAFLYAPQARRLSSTNREPLASNSVQYLRDTIHHMLQSYGAICPYLQRPGGRASGFIFISHIGHHMWNELTGLEEAEEAAFLERLDHLYSLWPDHGEHFGNVDALFQKEKDYVIRIREGIFPKCAYDANEFVVRLGGGYVRESLTKRVVEYSYKKESDFAASSRLLMKNFDYTILISHRLENRTWLNQFEETVECVDRLLDEGLKICLVFDGHNNNNSSAGFFRSHEENLGRSIPDEEQDLVHRYSSYFGNRVGLINNIGGSVARSIILADLSSFFIMPWGAGLAKYKWGAGAWGVLASNKYCLSQKGDRFIYEEAKYVQNGVADIWYDPNEVEDEVVWSPGVSLIALDRGDFRTVPGTLLQYVLRAISRVQS
;
A
#
# COMPACT_ATOMS: atom_id res chain seq x y z
N MET A 1 -11.53 29.74 39.22
CA MET A 1 -10.07 29.59 39.39
C MET A 1 -9.63 28.51 38.43
N GLY A 2 -9.03 28.94 37.32
CA GLY A 2 -8.81 28.13 36.14
C GLY A 2 -7.51 28.54 35.46
N CYS A 3 -6.95 27.57 34.76
CA CYS A 3 -5.71 27.60 34.01
C CYS A 3 -5.70 28.68 32.92
N SER A 4 -4.81 29.66 33.05
CA SER A 4 -4.32 30.48 31.95
C SER A 4 -3.02 31.17 32.39
N GLU A 5 -1.86 30.50 32.28
CA GLU A 5 -0.51 31.11 32.35
C GLU A 5 0.58 30.05 32.08
N PHE A 6 0.62 29.50 30.86
CA PHE A 6 1.76 28.68 30.39
C PHE A 6 2.14 28.94 28.92
N PHE A 7 1.87 30.15 28.44
CA PHE A 7 2.34 30.65 27.16
C PHE A 7 2.86 32.06 27.38
N GLU A 8 4.19 32.18 27.56
CA GLU A 8 5.05 33.37 27.35
C GLU A 8 6.26 33.31 28.30
N ARG A 9 7.33 32.61 27.90
CA ARG A 9 8.76 32.87 28.24
C ARG A 9 9.68 31.75 27.73
N VAL A 10 9.85 31.68 26.41
CA VAL A 10 11.07 31.14 25.76
C VAL A 10 11.23 31.89 24.43
N ILE A 11 11.71 33.14 24.50
CA ILE A 11 12.35 33.85 23.39
C ILE A 11 13.59 34.48 24.03
N GLU A 12 14.73 33.87 23.77
CA GLU A 12 16.14 34.27 24.01
C GLU A 12 16.93 33.04 24.46
N GLU A 13 17.40 32.26 23.47
CA GLU A 13 18.76 31.71 23.36
C GLU A 13 18.80 30.75 22.16
N ASP A 14 19.53 31.17 21.13
CA ASP A 14 19.74 30.49 19.85
C ASP A 14 20.40 29.12 20.03
N VAL A 15 19.70 28.05 19.66
CA VAL A 15 20.30 26.74 19.42
C VAL A 15 20.44 26.54 17.91
N ASN A 16 21.65 26.76 17.41
CA ASN A 16 22.07 26.50 16.04
C ASN A 16 22.02 24.99 15.73
N TYR A 17 21.06 24.58 14.90
CA TYR A 17 21.23 23.44 13.99
C TYR A 17 21.52 23.99 12.59
N SER A 18 22.79 24.04 12.22
CA SER A 18 23.20 24.13 10.82
C SER A 18 24.50 23.36 10.63
N GLN A 19 24.42 22.28 9.87
CA GLN A 19 25.56 21.77 9.13
C GLN A 19 25.89 22.82 8.06
N HIS A 20 27.06 23.45 8.16
CA HIS A 20 27.72 24.05 7.01
C HIS A 20 29.23 23.87 7.11
N PHE A 21 29.77 23.32 6.02
CA PHE A 21 31.15 23.48 5.60
C PHE A 21 31.29 24.86 4.98
N ASP A 22 32.29 25.63 5.39
CA ASP A 22 32.78 26.75 4.61
C ASP A 22 34.22 26.49 4.20
N PHE A 23 34.40 26.25 2.91
CA PHE A 23 35.64 26.47 2.19
C PHE A 23 35.51 27.78 1.43
N LEU A 24 36.58 28.60 1.42
CA LEU A 24 37.06 29.57 0.40
C LEU A 24 37.85 30.68 1.14
N SER A 25 38.88 31.36 0.60
CA SER A 25 39.82 31.14 -0.51
C SER A 25 40.86 32.29 -0.49
N ALA A 26 41.93 32.15 -1.28
CA ALA A 26 42.62 33.24 -1.99
C ALA A 26 43.14 34.47 -1.19
N SER A 27 44.09 34.25 -0.28
CA SER A 27 45.06 35.30 0.11
C SER A 27 46.38 34.80 0.72
N GLY A 28 46.64 33.49 0.72
CA GLY A 28 47.89 32.94 1.24
C GLY A 28 47.90 32.68 2.76
N GLU A 29 46.74 32.51 3.38
CA GLU A 29 46.61 32.07 4.78
C GLU A 29 46.21 30.58 4.90
N MET A 30 46.58 29.97 6.03
CA MET A 30 46.55 28.52 6.31
C MET A 30 45.13 27.92 6.26
N VAL A 31 45.03 26.69 5.74
CA VAL A 31 43.80 25.88 5.85
C VAL A 31 43.81 25.17 7.20
N GLY A 32 42.90 25.56 8.10
CA GLY A 32 42.70 24.90 9.38
C GLY A 32 41.63 23.81 9.29
N LEU A 33 42.00 22.56 9.58
CA LEU A 33 41.04 21.48 9.82
C LEU A 33 40.76 21.41 11.32
N ARG A 34 39.48 21.52 11.74
CA ARG A 34 39.08 21.29 13.12
C ARG A 34 38.69 19.84 13.34
N TYR A 35 39.41 19.14 14.19
CA TYR A 35 39.06 17.79 14.66
C TYR A 35 38.84 17.86 16.17
N PHE A 36 37.62 17.54 16.64
CA PHE A 36 37.26 17.51 18.07
C PHE A 36 37.80 18.71 18.86
N GLN A 37 37.45 19.93 18.42
CA GLN A 37 37.81 21.21 19.04
C GLN A 37 39.28 21.68 18.92
N GLU A 38 40.20 20.91 18.33
CA GLU A 38 41.55 21.39 18.00
C GLU A 38 41.67 21.80 16.53
N GLU A 39 42.30 22.96 16.28
CA GLU A 39 42.53 23.52 14.94
C GLU A 39 43.92 23.08 14.44
N ILE A 40 43.96 22.29 13.37
CA ILE A 40 45.19 21.77 12.76
C ILE A 40 45.44 22.52 11.46
N ALA A 41 46.50 23.32 11.42
CA ALA A 41 46.88 24.04 10.20
C ALA A 41 47.69 23.14 9.26
N LEU A 42 47.16 22.88 8.06
CA LEU A 42 47.92 22.27 6.97
C LEU A 42 48.57 23.39 6.16
N GLY A 43 49.91 23.40 6.14
CA GLY A 43 50.70 24.37 5.39
C GLY A 43 50.48 24.30 3.86
N GLN A 44 51.06 25.28 3.15
CA GLN A 44 50.87 25.73 1.75
C GLN A 44 50.93 24.69 0.58
N TYR A 45 50.64 23.41 0.78
CA TYR A 45 50.98 22.34 -0.17
C TYR A 45 49.80 21.59 -0.81
N LEU A 46 48.56 22.04 -0.66
CA LEU A 46 47.44 21.44 -1.39
C LEU A 46 47.22 22.13 -2.74
N HIS A 47 47.29 21.35 -3.83
CA HIS A 47 46.99 21.81 -5.18
C HIS A 47 45.48 22.08 -5.37
N PHE A 48 45.14 23.05 -6.23
CA PHE A 48 43.75 23.34 -6.60
C PHE A 48 43.08 22.11 -7.23
N GLY A 49 41.93 21.69 -6.69
CA GLY A 49 41.11 20.59 -7.22
C GLY A 49 41.14 19.28 -6.42
N TRP A 50 41.84 19.25 -5.27
CA TRP A 50 41.92 18.06 -4.42
C TRP A 50 40.87 18.09 -3.31
N ASN A 51 40.13 16.99 -3.15
CA ASN A 51 39.21 16.78 -2.01
C ASN A 51 39.80 15.76 -1.04
N ILE A 52 39.77 16.09 0.25
CA ILE A 52 40.11 15.15 1.32
C ILE A 52 38.81 14.61 1.89
N GLU A 53 38.53 13.32 1.67
CA GLU A 53 37.31 12.70 2.18
C GLU A 53 37.41 12.32 3.65
N ILE A 54 38.59 11.84 4.08
CA ILE A 54 38.78 11.28 5.42
C ILE A 54 40.17 11.66 5.92
N VAL A 55 40.23 12.14 7.16
CA VAL A 55 41.48 12.37 7.89
C VAL A 55 41.48 11.55 9.17
N ILE A 56 42.42 10.63 9.29
CA ILE A 56 42.64 9.85 10.52
C ILE A 56 43.95 10.32 11.16
N ARG A 57 43.89 10.68 12.44
CA ARG A 57 45.07 11.07 13.23
C ARG A 57 45.37 9.97 14.23
N LYS A 58 46.56 9.36 14.14
CA LYS A 58 47.10 8.47 15.18
C LYS A 58 48.57 8.79 15.39
N ASN A 59 48.96 9.02 16.65
CA ASN A 59 50.29 9.47 17.03
C ASN A 59 50.77 10.72 16.27
N ALA A 60 51.86 10.62 15.51
CA ALA A 60 52.52 11.74 14.83
C ALA A 60 52.26 11.82 13.33
N THR A 61 51.30 11.04 12.83
CA THR A 61 51.01 10.92 11.41
C THR A 61 49.53 11.19 11.15
N LEU A 62 49.25 12.05 10.17
CA LEU A 62 47.93 12.23 9.56
C LEU A 62 47.84 11.36 8.32
N ILE A 63 46.72 10.67 8.14
CA ILE A 63 46.44 9.88 6.94
C ILE A 63 45.23 10.49 6.26
N GLY A 64 45.40 10.91 5.01
CA GLY A 64 44.35 11.49 4.18
C GLY A 64 44.05 10.60 2.98
N VAL A 65 42.77 10.38 2.67
CA VAL A 65 42.36 9.89 1.35
C VAL A 65 42.12 11.11 0.47
N LEU A 66 42.95 11.26 -0.56
CA LEU A 66 42.89 12.36 -1.50
C LEU A 66 42.36 11.85 -2.84
N GLU A 67 41.33 12.54 -3.34
CA GLU A 67 40.75 12.29 -4.66
C GLU A 67 41.22 13.38 -5.64
N ASN A 68 41.85 12.95 -6.73
CA ASN A 68 42.24 13.84 -7.83
C ASN A 68 41.62 13.30 -9.14
N GLY A 69 40.41 13.76 -9.45
CA GLY A 69 39.64 13.21 -10.58
C GLY A 69 39.01 11.87 -10.23
N THR A 70 39.40 10.78 -10.91
CA THR A 70 38.82 9.43 -10.71
C THR A 70 39.67 8.50 -9.85
N GLU A 71 40.85 8.94 -9.40
CA GLU A 71 41.76 8.12 -8.60
C GLU A 71 41.80 8.61 -7.15
N LYS A 72 41.57 7.68 -6.23
CA LYS A 72 41.74 7.87 -4.79
C LYS A 72 43.05 7.23 -4.35
N ALA A 73 43.87 7.98 -3.64
CA ALA A 73 45.14 7.49 -3.11
C ALA A 73 45.29 7.86 -1.62
N LEU A 74 46.09 7.06 -0.90
CA LEU A 74 46.39 7.23 0.51
C LEU A 74 47.67 8.05 0.67
N TRP A 75 47.55 9.20 1.32
CA TRP A 75 48.67 10.11 1.56
C TRP A 75 48.93 10.21 3.05
N PHE A 76 50.21 10.19 3.40
CA PHE A 76 50.67 10.19 4.79
C PHE A 76 51.39 11.50 5.06
N PHE A 77 50.98 12.23 6.09
CA PHE A 77 51.56 13.52 6.48
C PHE A 77 52.06 13.44 7.92
N ASP A 78 53.07 14.23 8.29
CA ASP A 78 53.46 14.37 9.69
C ASP A 78 52.55 15.34 10.47
N ARG A 79 52.79 15.49 11.77
CA ARG A 79 52.05 16.44 12.63
C ARG A 79 52.10 17.89 12.16
N GLY A 80 53.10 18.27 11.37
CA GLY A 80 53.22 19.61 10.80
C GLY A 80 52.52 19.75 9.45
N GLY A 81 51.82 18.71 8.98
CA GLY A 81 51.17 18.68 7.68
C GLY A 81 52.13 18.48 6.52
N ARG A 82 53.39 18.10 6.77
CA ARG A 82 54.35 17.81 5.70
C ARG A 82 54.09 16.42 5.16
N LEU A 83 53.97 16.30 3.84
CA LEU A 83 53.85 15.03 3.15
C LEU A 83 55.06 14.14 3.43
N LEU A 84 54.79 12.96 3.97
CA LEU A 84 55.75 11.89 4.27
C LEU A 84 55.84 10.90 3.11
N ALA A 85 54.70 10.45 2.59
CA ALA A 85 54.63 9.54 1.44
C ALA A 85 53.26 9.61 0.75
N THR A 86 53.22 9.25 -0.52
CA THR A 86 52.01 9.23 -1.37
C THR A 86 51.40 7.83 -1.51
N ASP A 87 52.07 6.85 -0.91
CA ASP A 87 51.63 5.47 -0.77
C ASP A 87 52.35 4.86 0.45
N PHE A 88 51.91 3.67 0.86
CA PHE A 88 52.44 3.03 2.05
C PHE A 88 53.86 2.48 1.86
N GLU A 89 54.22 2.06 0.65
CA GLU A 89 55.53 1.44 0.37
C GLU A 89 56.68 2.41 0.61
N HIS A 90 56.44 3.70 0.36
CA HIS A 90 57.43 4.76 0.51
C HIS A 90 57.50 5.35 1.93
N LEU A 91 56.70 4.86 2.88
CA LEU A 91 56.81 5.25 4.29
C LEU A 91 58.02 4.56 4.96
N ASP A 92 58.71 5.23 5.88
CA ASP A 92 59.82 4.59 6.62
C ASP A 92 59.31 3.49 7.57
N ASP A 93 60.13 2.47 7.85
CA ASP A 93 59.71 1.26 8.56
C ASP A 93 59.20 1.53 9.98
N MET A 94 59.72 2.57 10.65
CA MET A 94 59.26 2.95 11.99
C MET A 94 57.84 3.50 11.93
N ARG A 95 57.55 4.31 10.91
CA ARG A 95 56.22 4.87 10.67
C ARG A 95 55.26 3.87 10.02
N LYS A 96 55.76 2.91 9.25
CA LYS A 96 54.95 1.80 8.72
C LYS A 96 54.32 1.04 9.86
N CYS A 97 55.07 0.65 10.89
CA CYS A 97 54.53 0.00 12.09
C CYS A 97 53.44 0.83 12.80
N ASP A 98 53.62 2.15 12.92
CA ASP A 98 52.64 3.05 13.55
C ASP A 98 51.33 3.16 12.73
N VAL A 99 51.44 2.99 11.42
CA VAL A 99 50.34 3.19 10.45
C VAL A 99 49.70 1.87 10.02
N GLU A 100 50.39 0.74 10.11
CA GLU A 100 49.91 -0.61 9.80
C GLU A 100 48.67 -0.95 10.64
N GLY A 101 48.69 -0.57 11.92
CA GLY A 101 47.52 -0.72 12.79
C GLY A 101 46.34 0.18 12.42
N VAL A 102 46.54 1.21 11.59
CA VAL A 102 45.46 2.07 11.04
C VAL A 102 45.02 1.59 9.66
N LEU A 103 45.95 1.05 8.86
CA LEU A 103 45.66 0.43 7.59
C LEU A 103 44.91 -0.88 7.78
N ILE A 104 45.17 -1.67 8.81
CA ILE A 104 44.35 -2.85 9.14
C ILE A 104 42.90 -2.41 9.47
N ASP A 105 42.74 -1.32 10.22
CA ASP A 105 41.43 -0.73 10.54
C ASP A 105 40.77 -0.01 9.33
N GLY A 106 41.53 0.29 8.27
CA GLY A 106 41.06 0.99 7.05
C GLY A 106 40.97 0.11 5.79
N ILE A 107 41.71 -1.00 5.73
CA ILE A 107 41.69 -2.02 4.66
C ILE A 107 40.49 -2.96 4.84
N SER A 108 39.88 -2.99 6.02
CA SER A 108 38.53 -3.52 6.26
C SER A 108 37.43 -2.84 5.42
N LEU A 109 37.76 -1.80 4.65
CA LEU A 109 36.92 -1.17 3.63
C LEU A 109 37.14 -1.73 2.20
N CYS A 110 37.96 -2.79 2.01
CA CYS A 110 38.23 -3.42 0.70
C CYS A 110 38.08 -4.97 0.74
N ASP A 111 37.50 -5.52 -0.33
CA ASP A 111 36.87 -6.85 -0.60
C ASP A 111 37.46 -8.16 0.02
N SER A 112 36.57 -9.12 0.34
CA SER A 112 36.61 -10.11 1.44
C SER A 112 36.64 -11.60 1.05
N SER A 113 37.00 -11.97 -0.18
CA SER A 113 36.75 -13.33 -0.70
C SER A 113 37.51 -14.51 -0.03
N THR A 114 38.50 -14.26 0.83
CA THR A 114 39.36 -15.33 1.40
C THR A 114 38.91 -15.81 2.79
N ILE A 115 38.18 -15.01 3.58
CA ILE A 115 37.80 -15.34 4.97
C ILE A 115 36.59 -16.29 5.04
N MET A 116 35.69 -16.23 4.05
CA MET A 116 34.43 -16.98 4.02
C MET A 116 34.61 -18.52 3.96
N LYS A 117 35.73 -19.02 3.43
CA LYS A 117 35.95 -20.48 3.29
C LYS A 117 36.26 -21.17 4.62
N SER A 118 36.80 -20.46 5.60
CA SER A 118 37.15 -21.03 6.91
C SER A 118 35.94 -21.09 7.84
N PHE A 119 35.01 -20.14 7.73
CA PHE A 119 33.82 -20.04 8.58
C PHE A 119 32.72 -21.05 8.22
N GLN A 120 32.54 -21.33 6.92
CA GLN A 120 31.56 -22.33 6.44
C GLN A 120 31.88 -23.76 6.94
N ALA A 121 33.17 -24.09 7.12
CA ALA A 121 33.61 -25.40 7.58
C ALA A 121 33.41 -25.60 9.09
N GLU A 122 33.42 -24.53 9.88
CA GLU A 122 33.20 -24.55 11.34
C GLU A 122 31.69 -24.64 11.68
N TRP A 123 30.86 -23.92 10.91
CA TRP A 123 29.41 -23.86 11.12
C TRP A 123 28.70 -25.19 10.79
N ALA A 124 29.12 -25.87 9.71
CA ALA A 124 28.57 -27.17 9.32
C ALA A 124 28.77 -28.26 10.39
N ARG A 125 29.77 -28.11 11.27
CA ARG A 125 30.10 -29.09 12.31
C ARG A 125 29.23 -29.00 13.58
N ASN A 126 28.58 -27.86 13.84
CA ASN A 126 27.95 -27.58 15.15
C ASN A 126 26.42 -27.37 15.11
N ALA A 127 25.78 -27.56 13.97
CA ALA A 127 24.36 -27.24 13.75
C ALA A 127 23.33 -28.08 14.55
N HIS A 128 23.76 -29.16 15.22
CA HIS A 128 22.88 -30.10 15.91
C HIS A 128 22.66 -29.80 17.41
N LEU A 129 23.21 -28.69 17.93
CA LEU A 129 23.28 -28.40 19.37
C LEU A 129 22.33 -27.27 19.87
N LEU A 130 21.43 -26.73 19.05
CA LEU A 130 20.68 -25.50 19.38
C LEU A 130 19.21 -25.80 19.73
N ASN A 131 18.81 -25.57 20.99
CA ASN A 131 17.43 -25.67 21.50
C ASN A 131 16.76 -24.28 21.67
N ALA A 132 15.49 -24.21 22.08
CA ALA A 132 14.64 -23.01 22.08
C ALA A 132 15.21 -21.79 22.83
N ASP A 133 15.92 -22.01 23.95
CA ASP A 133 16.65 -20.98 24.69
C ASP A 133 17.81 -20.40 23.87
N THR A 134 18.35 -21.20 22.95
CA THR A 134 19.43 -20.83 22.05
C THR A 134 18.92 -20.09 20.81
N PHE A 135 17.65 -20.22 20.40
CA PHE A 135 17.11 -19.39 19.32
C PHE A 135 16.64 -18.01 19.81
N ALA A 136 16.03 -17.94 20.99
CA ALA A 136 15.84 -16.66 21.67
C ALA A 136 17.21 -15.98 21.88
N LYS A 137 18.23 -16.73 22.29
CA LYS A 137 19.63 -16.27 22.33
C LYS A 137 20.33 -16.15 20.99
N VAL A 138 19.85 -16.67 19.84
CA VAL A 138 20.50 -16.49 18.52
C VAL A 138 19.86 -15.34 17.77
N VAL A 139 18.57 -15.11 17.96
CA VAL A 139 17.89 -13.86 17.63
C VAL A 139 18.47 -12.77 18.54
N GLU A 140 18.47 -12.94 19.86
CA GLU A 140 19.14 -12.02 20.79
C GLU A 140 20.65 -11.94 20.56
N TYR A 141 21.42 -12.99 20.22
CA TYR A 141 22.87 -12.92 19.89
C TYR A 141 23.12 -12.32 18.51
N HIS A 142 22.30 -12.55 17.49
CA HIS A 142 22.43 -11.82 16.22
C HIS A 142 21.98 -10.37 16.36
N LEU A 143 21.08 -10.07 17.28
CA LEU A 143 20.60 -8.71 17.52
C LEU A 143 21.40 -7.94 18.59
N SER A 144 22.09 -8.62 19.51
CA SER A 144 23.03 -8.06 20.49
C SER A 144 24.47 -8.11 20.01
N ASN A 145 24.82 -8.98 19.05
CA ASN A 145 26.01 -8.78 18.20
C ASN A 145 25.72 -7.91 16.98
N ILE A 146 24.51 -7.40 16.75
CA ILE A 146 24.36 -6.24 15.86
C ILE A 146 25.10 -5.05 16.49
N GLU A 147 25.10 -4.89 17.83
CA GLU A 147 25.95 -3.89 18.52
C GLU A 147 27.47 -4.14 18.41
N LEU A 148 27.92 -5.40 18.23
CA LEU A 148 29.34 -5.74 18.08
C LEU A 148 29.78 -5.88 16.60
N ALA A 149 28.88 -6.21 15.68
CA ALA A 149 29.10 -6.27 14.23
C ALA A 149 28.83 -4.93 13.52
N PHE A 150 28.38 -3.90 14.25
CA PHE A 150 28.34 -2.52 13.76
C PHE A 150 29.72 -1.95 13.42
N PHE A 151 30.81 -2.66 13.75
CA PHE A 151 32.18 -2.21 13.53
C PHE A 151 32.91 -2.86 12.35
N ASP A 152 32.37 -3.91 11.72
CA ASP A 152 33.13 -4.72 10.74
C ASP A 152 32.46 -4.87 9.36
N HIS A 153 31.15 -4.65 9.23
CA HIS A 153 30.41 -4.75 7.95
C HIS A 153 29.45 -3.58 7.78
N SER A 154 29.14 -3.18 6.54
CA SER A 154 27.98 -2.32 6.33
C SER A 154 26.72 -3.10 6.73
N ARG A 155 25.72 -2.42 7.30
CA ARG A 155 24.42 -3.00 7.66
C ARG A 155 23.82 -3.80 6.50
N ASP A 156 24.09 -3.35 5.27
CA ASP A 156 23.58 -3.93 4.03
C ASP A 156 24.29 -5.25 3.68
N ASP A 157 25.59 -5.39 3.94
CA ASP A 157 26.35 -6.63 3.69
C ASP A 157 25.92 -7.78 4.62
N LEU A 158 25.61 -7.46 5.88
CA LEU A 158 25.06 -8.43 6.83
C LEU A 158 23.67 -8.88 6.41
N ILE A 159 22.83 -7.94 5.97
CA ILE A 159 21.50 -8.25 5.41
C ILE A 159 21.67 -9.18 4.20
N GLU A 160 22.52 -8.82 3.24
CA GLU A 160 22.76 -9.64 2.04
C GLU A 160 23.31 -11.03 2.37
N THR A 161 24.20 -11.14 3.37
CA THR A 161 24.70 -12.45 3.83
C THR A 161 23.60 -13.32 4.42
N ILE A 162 22.73 -12.76 5.26
CA ILE A 162 21.56 -13.46 5.80
C ILE A 162 20.63 -13.90 4.66
N LEU A 163 20.41 -13.04 3.67
CA LEU A 163 19.57 -13.32 2.52
C LEU A 163 20.15 -14.41 1.60
N GLN A 164 21.47 -14.41 1.39
CA GLN A 164 22.16 -15.48 0.65
C GLN A 164 22.06 -16.84 1.35
N LEU A 165 22.16 -16.86 2.68
CA LEU A 165 21.99 -18.08 3.48
C LEU A 165 20.55 -18.63 3.39
N VAL A 166 19.56 -17.74 3.39
CA VAL A 166 18.15 -18.09 3.17
C VAL A 166 17.97 -18.67 1.76
N ASN A 167 18.53 -18.04 0.72
CA ASN A 167 18.37 -18.49 -0.67
C ASN A 167 19.00 -19.87 -0.97
N THR A 168 20.13 -20.20 -0.35
CA THR A 168 20.90 -21.41 -0.67
C THR A 168 20.41 -22.67 0.05
N ASN A 169 19.58 -22.55 1.09
CA ASN A 169 19.25 -23.67 1.98
C ASN A 169 17.76 -23.79 2.36
N LEU A 170 16.87 -23.09 1.64
CA LEU A 170 15.43 -23.14 1.91
C LEU A 170 14.79 -24.40 1.31
N ASN A 171 14.21 -25.23 2.15
CA ASN A 171 13.27 -26.26 1.70
C ASN A 171 11.90 -25.62 1.50
N HIS A 172 11.45 -25.54 0.25
CA HIS A 172 10.13 -25.00 -0.11
C HIS A 172 9.12 -26.12 -0.33
N GLU A 173 8.00 -26.08 0.39
CA GLU A 173 6.93 -27.08 0.33
C GLU A 173 5.57 -26.38 0.13
N ILE A 174 4.69 -26.99 -0.66
CA ILE A 174 3.31 -26.52 -0.80
C ILE A 174 2.48 -27.16 0.31
N ALA A 175 1.87 -26.33 1.15
CA ALA A 175 1.03 -26.80 2.25
C ALA A 175 -0.25 -27.48 1.73
N PRO A 176 -0.77 -28.52 2.41
CA PRO A 176 -2.08 -29.10 2.09
C PRO A 176 -3.19 -28.04 2.11
N ASN A 177 -4.16 -28.15 1.21
CA ASN A 177 -5.29 -27.21 1.10
C ASN A 177 -5.93 -26.93 2.47
N GLY A 178 -6.02 -25.65 2.84
CA GLY A 178 -6.73 -25.19 4.04
C GLY A 178 -5.87 -25.02 5.31
N THR A 179 -4.59 -25.39 5.30
CA THR A 179 -3.70 -25.11 6.46
C THR A 179 -3.14 -23.69 6.46
N ILE A 180 -2.86 -23.14 5.28
CA ILE A 180 -2.40 -21.77 5.05
C ILE A 180 -3.25 -21.19 3.90
N GLY A 181 -3.68 -19.94 4.01
CA GLY A 181 -4.45 -19.25 2.96
C GLY A 181 -5.95 -19.14 3.20
N ASP A 182 -6.46 -19.60 4.34
CA ASP A 182 -7.84 -19.37 4.75
C ASP A 182 -8.00 -17.97 5.37
N PRO A 183 -8.79 -17.06 4.75
CA PRO A 183 -9.05 -15.73 5.31
C PRO A 183 -9.78 -15.76 6.68
N SER A 184 -10.53 -16.84 6.98
CA SER A 184 -11.25 -16.98 8.25
C SER A 184 -10.32 -16.94 9.46
N LEU A 185 -9.03 -17.22 9.24
CA LEU A 185 -7.98 -17.19 10.25
C LEU A 185 -7.84 -15.80 10.89
N PHE A 186 -8.03 -14.70 10.14
CA PHE A 186 -7.98 -13.35 10.72
C PHE A 186 -9.21 -13.01 11.54
N LEU A 187 -10.40 -13.37 11.05
CA LEU A 187 -11.65 -13.16 11.77
C LEU A 187 -11.65 -13.92 13.10
N ASN A 188 -11.21 -15.19 13.07
CA ASN A 188 -11.04 -16.01 14.27
C ASN A 188 -9.98 -15.43 15.23
N ALA A 189 -8.93 -14.81 14.69
CA ALA A 189 -7.87 -14.21 15.50
C ALA A 189 -8.38 -13.02 16.32
N VAL A 190 -9.32 -12.23 15.78
CA VAL A 190 -10.03 -11.19 16.55
C VAL A 190 -10.75 -11.82 17.74
N GLY A 191 -11.59 -12.83 17.47
CA GLY A 191 -12.42 -13.46 18.49
C GLY A 191 -11.63 -14.08 19.64
N LYS A 192 -10.40 -14.56 19.35
CA LYS A 192 -9.50 -15.22 20.31
C LYS A 192 -8.46 -14.29 20.93
N GLY A 193 -8.25 -13.09 20.39
CA GLY A 193 -7.13 -12.23 20.76
C GLY A 193 -5.75 -12.79 20.39
N LYS A 194 -5.72 -13.80 19.52
CA LYS A 194 -4.50 -14.48 19.05
C LYS A 194 -4.75 -15.16 17.72
N ILE A 195 -3.72 -15.20 16.88
CA ILE A 195 -3.72 -16.01 15.66
C ILE A 195 -3.35 -17.45 16.00
N GLU A 196 -4.04 -18.42 15.40
CA GLU A 196 -3.72 -19.85 15.54
C GLU A 196 -3.60 -20.46 14.15
N VAL A 197 -2.50 -21.17 13.89
CA VAL A 197 -2.23 -21.82 12.61
C VAL A 197 -1.62 -23.20 12.84
N VAL A 198 -1.99 -24.17 12.01
CA VAL A 198 -1.40 -25.51 12.06
C VAL A 198 -0.16 -25.53 11.19
N ASN A 199 0.98 -25.92 11.77
CA ASN A 199 2.20 -26.15 11.01
C ASN A 199 1.97 -27.36 10.08
N PRO A 200 2.05 -27.19 8.74
CA PRO A 200 1.71 -28.25 7.79
C PRO A 200 2.69 -29.44 7.83
N VAL A 201 3.84 -29.27 8.48
CA VAL A 201 4.89 -30.30 8.57
C VAL A 201 4.76 -31.12 9.83
N SER A 202 4.72 -30.46 10.98
CA SER A 202 4.67 -31.14 12.29
C SER A 202 3.25 -31.49 12.72
N GLY A 203 2.23 -30.82 12.17
CA GLY A 203 0.86 -30.88 12.65
C GLY A 203 0.62 -30.10 13.95
N SER A 204 1.65 -29.48 14.51
CA SER A 204 1.56 -28.67 15.73
C SER A 204 0.73 -27.41 15.51
N THR A 205 -0.10 -27.03 16.49
CA THR A 205 -0.81 -25.74 16.46
C THR A 205 0.08 -24.65 17.05
N LEU A 206 0.40 -23.64 16.24
CA LEU A 206 1.20 -22.48 16.62
C LEU A 206 0.29 -21.30 16.92
N CYS A 207 0.60 -20.52 17.96
CA CYS A 207 -0.18 -19.37 18.41
C CYS A 207 0.65 -18.09 18.42
N GLY A 208 0.05 -16.95 18.09
CA GLY A 208 0.71 -15.64 18.14
C GLY A 208 -0.22 -14.52 18.62
N THR A 209 0.32 -13.59 19.41
CA THR A 209 -0.41 -12.43 19.97
C THR A 209 0.23 -11.09 19.58
N LYS A 210 1.04 -11.11 18.52
CA LYS A 210 1.79 -9.96 18.01
C LYS A 210 1.69 -9.93 16.49
N CYS A 211 1.76 -8.73 15.93
CA CYS A 211 1.80 -8.51 14.50
C CYS A 211 2.89 -7.49 14.19
N ILE A 212 3.73 -7.79 13.22
CA ILE A 212 4.70 -6.88 12.63
C ILE A 212 4.11 -6.41 11.32
N PHE A 213 3.92 -5.10 11.18
CA PHE A 213 3.40 -4.48 9.98
C PHE A 213 4.54 -3.98 9.10
N LYS A 214 4.62 -4.50 7.88
CA LYS A 214 5.43 -3.97 6.80
C LYS A 214 4.54 -3.21 5.81
N GLU A 215 5.06 -2.14 5.24
CA GLU A 215 4.40 -1.36 4.18
C GLU A 215 3.82 -2.24 3.07
N ASN A 216 2.81 -1.73 2.36
CA ASN A 216 2.09 -2.41 1.27
C ASN A 216 1.35 -3.68 1.70
N ASN A 217 0.65 -3.64 2.84
CA ASN A 217 -0.26 -4.72 3.27
C ASN A 217 0.44 -6.06 3.54
N HIS A 218 1.63 -6.00 4.14
CA HIS A 218 2.39 -7.19 4.53
C HIS A 218 2.35 -7.32 6.07
N LEU A 219 1.69 -8.38 6.56
CA LEU A 219 1.56 -8.65 7.98
C LEU A 219 2.39 -9.88 8.33
N ILE A 220 3.17 -9.80 9.40
CA ILE A 220 3.96 -10.92 9.88
C ILE A 220 3.56 -11.23 11.32
N TYR A 221 3.14 -12.46 11.55
CA TYR A 221 2.74 -12.92 12.87
C TYR A 221 3.77 -13.91 13.40
N PRO A 222 4.53 -13.55 14.46
CA PRO A 222 5.33 -14.51 15.19
C PRO A 222 4.41 -15.50 15.90
N VAL A 223 4.50 -16.78 15.53
CA VAL A 223 3.67 -17.86 16.07
C VAL A 223 4.56 -18.94 16.68
N HIS A 224 4.15 -19.52 17.81
CA HIS A 224 4.93 -20.52 18.51
C HIS A 224 4.06 -21.50 19.31
N CYS A 225 4.67 -22.61 19.70
CA CYS A 225 4.23 -23.53 20.74
C CYS A 225 5.43 -23.90 21.63
N GLU A 226 5.30 -24.91 22.49
CA GLU A 226 6.39 -25.33 23.39
C GLU A 226 7.64 -25.83 22.64
N SER A 227 7.46 -26.48 21.49
CA SER A 227 8.55 -27.14 20.75
C SER A 227 8.98 -26.42 19.48
N GLU A 228 8.20 -25.44 18.99
CA GLU A 228 8.36 -24.87 17.66
C GLU A 228 8.04 -23.37 17.63
N SER A 229 8.67 -22.66 16.68
CA SER A 229 8.33 -21.27 16.36
C SER A 229 8.40 -21.03 14.85
N ALA A 230 7.56 -20.15 14.36
CA ALA A 230 7.52 -19.76 12.96
C ALA A 230 7.05 -18.31 12.79
N PHE A 231 7.16 -17.81 11.56
CA PHE A 231 6.53 -16.58 11.12
C PHE A 231 5.44 -16.91 10.11
N LEU A 232 4.19 -16.58 10.46
CA LEU A 232 3.10 -16.60 9.50
C LEU A 232 3.10 -15.26 8.77
N ILE A 233 3.41 -15.30 7.48
CA ILE A 233 3.51 -14.12 6.62
C ILE A 233 2.25 -14.05 5.78
N ALA A 234 1.52 -12.96 5.92
CA ALA A 234 0.33 -12.66 5.16
C ALA A 234 0.61 -11.48 4.22
N VAL A 235 0.26 -11.66 2.94
CA VAL A 235 0.51 -10.66 1.89
C VAL A 235 -0.73 -10.51 1.02
N GLY A 236 -0.84 -9.35 0.37
CA GLY A 236 -1.81 -9.10 -0.69
C GLY A 236 -2.11 -7.62 -0.82
N SER A 237 -2.52 -7.17 -2.00
CA SER A 237 -2.87 -5.76 -2.22
C SER A 237 -4.26 -5.47 -1.66
N ALA A 238 -5.29 -6.04 -2.28
CA ALA A 238 -6.68 -5.82 -1.91
C ALA A 238 -7.24 -6.83 -0.92
N ILE A 239 -6.73 -8.06 -0.97
CA ILE A 239 -7.11 -9.14 -0.05
C ILE A 239 -5.81 -9.63 0.54
N ILE A 240 -5.61 -9.44 1.85
CA ILE A 240 -4.53 -10.11 2.56
C ILE A 240 -5.01 -11.52 2.88
N PHE A 241 -4.16 -12.50 2.62
CA PHE A 241 -4.34 -13.86 3.07
C PHE A 241 -3.03 -14.35 3.69
N PRO A 242 -3.09 -15.29 4.64
CA PRO A 242 -1.89 -15.96 5.12
C PRO A 242 -1.26 -16.69 3.92
N ALA A 243 -0.06 -16.29 3.51
CA ALA A 243 0.55 -16.79 2.28
C ALA A 243 1.65 -17.82 2.56
N PHE A 244 2.41 -17.61 3.62
CA PHE A 244 3.58 -18.42 3.93
C PHE A 244 3.70 -18.67 5.43
N LEU A 245 4.25 -19.83 5.79
CA LEU A 245 4.73 -20.13 7.12
C LEU A 245 6.23 -20.43 7.03
N TYR A 246 7.04 -19.57 7.61
CA TYR A 246 8.49 -19.73 7.65
C TYR A 246 8.92 -20.25 9.03
N ALA A 247 9.51 -21.44 9.09
CA ALA A 247 10.06 -22.05 10.29
C ALA A 247 11.60 -21.91 10.28
N PRO A 248 12.18 -20.93 10.99
CA PRO A 248 13.60 -20.61 10.87
C PRO A 248 14.52 -21.75 11.31
N GLN A 249 14.19 -22.44 12.41
CA GLN A 249 15.03 -23.53 12.94
C GLN A 249 15.12 -24.71 11.96
N ALA A 250 14.02 -24.98 11.25
CA ALA A 250 13.96 -26.03 10.23
C ALA A 250 14.44 -25.55 8.85
N ARG A 251 14.77 -24.25 8.70
CA ARG A 251 15.10 -23.59 7.43
C ARG A 251 14.06 -23.91 6.33
N ARG A 252 12.79 -23.84 6.70
CA ARG A 252 11.69 -24.31 5.86
C ARG A 252 10.66 -23.23 5.62
N LEU A 253 10.20 -23.12 4.39
CA LEU A 253 9.14 -22.21 3.97
C LEU A 253 8.00 -23.03 3.37
N SER A 254 6.86 -23.01 4.04
CA SER A 254 5.62 -23.62 3.53
C SER A 254 4.75 -22.54 2.91
N SER A 255 4.35 -22.71 1.65
CA SER A 255 3.50 -21.75 0.93
C SER A 255 2.11 -22.31 0.63
N THR A 256 1.14 -21.43 0.41
CA THR A 256 -0.14 -21.87 -0.19
C THR A 256 0.08 -22.38 -1.60
N ASN A 257 -0.87 -23.18 -2.10
CA ASN A 257 -0.90 -23.62 -3.49
C ASN A 257 -1.36 -22.54 -4.49
N ARG A 258 -1.57 -21.29 -4.07
CA ARG A 258 -2.00 -20.21 -4.96
C ARG A 258 -0.80 -19.64 -5.74
N GLU A 259 -0.62 -20.06 -6.99
CA GLU A 259 0.19 -19.31 -7.96
C GLU A 259 -0.51 -17.96 -8.21
N PRO A 260 0.17 -16.79 -8.15
CA PRO A 260 1.61 -16.52 -8.28
C PRO A 260 2.35 -16.21 -6.96
N LEU A 261 1.74 -16.51 -5.81
CA LEU A 261 2.33 -16.13 -4.51
C LEU A 261 3.48 -17.06 -4.14
N ALA A 262 3.34 -18.34 -4.49
CA ALA A 262 4.40 -19.33 -4.30
C ALA A 262 5.71 -18.93 -4.99
N SER A 263 5.65 -18.35 -6.21
CA SER A 263 6.84 -17.96 -6.98
C SER A 263 7.58 -16.75 -6.40
N ASN A 264 6.90 -15.89 -5.65
CA ASN A 264 7.48 -14.70 -5.01
C ASN A 264 7.74 -14.89 -3.51
N SER A 265 7.51 -16.08 -2.96
CA SER A 265 7.58 -16.38 -1.53
C SER A 265 8.93 -16.03 -0.89
N VAL A 266 10.03 -16.34 -1.58
CA VAL A 266 11.39 -16.02 -1.14
C VAL A 266 11.63 -14.51 -1.13
N GLN A 267 11.12 -13.78 -2.13
CA GLN A 267 11.19 -12.32 -2.15
C GLN A 267 10.46 -11.70 -0.96
N TYR A 268 9.24 -12.16 -0.68
CA TYR A 268 8.47 -11.67 0.46
C TYR A 268 9.16 -11.97 1.81
N LEU A 269 9.79 -13.13 1.94
CA LEU A 269 10.58 -13.46 3.12
C LEU A 269 11.81 -12.55 3.25
N ARG A 270 12.52 -12.29 2.15
CA ARG A 270 13.65 -11.37 2.09
C ARG A 270 13.25 -9.96 2.55
N ASP A 271 12.19 -9.44 1.95
CA ASP A 271 11.61 -8.15 2.29
C ASP A 271 11.19 -8.07 3.76
N THR A 272 10.66 -9.17 4.30
CA THR A 272 10.27 -9.30 5.70
C THR A 272 11.49 -9.19 6.63
N ILE A 273 12.54 -9.96 6.37
CA ILE A 273 13.78 -9.93 7.16
C ILE A 273 14.42 -8.55 7.12
N HIS A 274 14.53 -7.96 5.92
CA HIS A 274 15.05 -6.62 5.73
C HIS A 274 14.25 -5.59 6.56
N HIS A 275 12.92 -5.63 6.51
CA HIS A 275 12.07 -4.73 7.29
C HIS A 275 12.27 -4.92 8.82
N MET A 276 12.36 -6.16 9.29
CA MET A 276 12.60 -6.45 10.71
C MET A 276 13.93 -5.89 11.20
N LEU A 277 14.99 -6.00 10.38
CA LEU A 277 16.31 -5.46 10.69
C LEU A 277 16.32 -3.93 10.61
N GLN A 278 15.59 -3.34 9.67
CA GLN A 278 15.44 -1.90 9.54
C GLN A 278 14.72 -1.27 10.74
N SER A 279 13.67 -1.95 11.21
CA SER A 279 12.77 -1.47 12.27
C SER A 279 13.06 -2.12 13.63
N TYR A 280 14.24 -2.69 13.81
CA TYR A 280 14.61 -3.51 14.96
C TYR A 280 14.34 -2.81 16.30
N GLY A 281 14.77 -1.56 16.44
CA GLY A 281 14.60 -0.77 17.67
C GLY A 281 13.14 -0.55 18.09
N ALA A 282 12.19 -0.59 17.15
CA ALA A 282 10.76 -0.50 17.44
C ALA A 282 10.11 -1.88 17.65
N ILE A 283 10.49 -2.87 16.83
CA ILE A 283 9.90 -4.21 16.87
C ILE A 283 10.34 -4.97 18.12
N CYS A 284 11.60 -4.90 18.52
CA CYS A 284 12.13 -5.72 19.63
C CYS A 284 11.44 -5.41 20.97
N PRO A 285 11.34 -4.14 21.43
CA PRO A 285 10.60 -3.83 22.66
C PRO A 285 9.11 -4.19 22.58
N TYR A 286 8.51 -4.12 21.38
CA TYR A 286 7.13 -4.53 21.15
C TYR A 286 6.93 -6.05 21.33
N LEU A 287 7.82 -6.87 20.78
CA LEU A 287 7.75 -8.33 20.89
C LEU A 287 8.05 -8.85 22.30
N GLN A 288 8.88 -8.15 23.07
CA GLN A 288 9.21 -8.51 24.46
C GLN A 288 8.08 -8.23 25.46
N ARG A 289 7.13 -7.36 25.12
CA ARG A 289 5.99 -7.08 25.98
C ARG A 289 4.97 -8.23 25.94
N PRO A 290 4.28 -8.53 27.06
CA PRO A 290 3.18 -9.49 27.08
C PRO A 290 2.16 -9.22 25.96
N GLY A 291 1.46 -10.27 25.52
CA GLY A 291 0.48 -10.23 24.43
C GLY A 291 -0.45 -9.03 24.51
N GLY A 292 -0.65 -8.39 23.35
CA GLY A 292 -1.58 -7.28 23.20
C GLY A 292 -3.03 -7.72 23.16
N ARG A 293 -3.94 -6.77 23.31
CA ARG A 293 -5.32 -6.95 22.90
C ARG A 293 -5.43 -6.81 21.38
N ALA A 294 -6.49 -7.39 20.80
CA ALA A 294 -6.69 -7.37 19.37
C ALA A 294 -7.16 -5.98 18.91
N SER A 295 -6.62 -5.52 17.78
CA SER A 295 -7.09 -4.35 17.06
C SER A 295 -7.30 -4.71 15.59
N GLY A 296 -8.33 -4.15 14.99
CA GLY A 296 -8.61 -4.30 13.56
C GLY A 296 -7.91 -3.20 12.78
N PHE A 297 -7.63 -3.42 11.51
CA PHE A 297 -7.40 -2.30 10.59
C PHE A 297 -8.09 -2.53 9.26
N ILE A 298 -8.39 -1.41 8.61
CA ILE A 298 -8.88 -1.34 7.23
C ILE A 298 -8.00 -0.42 6.40
N PHE A 299 -7.82 -0.79 5.13
CA PHE A 299 -6.98 -0.02 4.21
C PHE A 299 -7.18 -0.43 2.76
N ILE A 300 -7.82 0.43 1.97
CA ILE A 300 -7.74 0.34 0.51
C ILE A 300 -8.15 1.62 -0.21
N SER A 301 -7.33 2.09 -1.14
CA SER A 301 -7.63 3.28 -1.95
C SER A 301 -8.65 3.04 -3.08
N HIS A 302 -9.00 1.78 -3.35
CA HIS A 302 -9.86 1.40 -4.47
C HIS A 302 -11.31 1.20 -4.02
N ILE A 303 -12.25 1.93 -4.63
CA ILE A 303 -13.66 1.95 -4.23
C ILE A 303 -14.30 0.56 -4.16
N GLY A 304 -14.06 -0.28 -5.17
CA GLY A 304 -14.62 -1.65 -5.20
C GLY A 304 -14.12 -2.49 -4.02
N HIS A 305 -12.87 -2.33 -3.61
CA HIS A 305 -12.31 -3.12 -2.53
C HIS A 305 -12.70 -2.58 -1.16
N HIS A 306 -12.97 -1.27 -1.03
CA HIS A 306 -13.50 -0.73 0.21
C HIS A 306 -14.85 -1.41 0.53
N MET A 307 -15.73 -1.52 -0.46
CA MET A 307 -16.98 -2.26 -0.28
C MET A 307 -16.74 -3.76 -0.12
N TRP A 308 -16.07 -4.39 -1.08
CA TRP A 308 -16.02 -5.84 -1.19
C TRP A 308 -15.17 -6.52 -0.14
N ASN A 309 -14.11 -5.87 0.34
CA ASN A 309 -13.14 -6.47 1.26
C ASN A 309 -13.24 -5.86 2.66
N GLU A 310 -13.20 -4.54 2.79
CA GLU A 310 -13.14 -3.91 4.11
C GLU A 310 -14.51 -3.92 4.80
N LEU A 311 -15.54 -3.38 4.15
CA LEU A 311 -16.87 -3.25 4.75
C LEU A 311 -17.56 -4.60 4.96
N THR A 312 -17.35 -5.58 4.07
CA THR A 312 -17.84 -6.97 4.28
C THR A 312 -17.12 -7.65 5.45
N GLY A 313 -15.81 -7.43 5.60
CA GLY A 313 -15.04 -7.97 6.74
C GLY A 313 -15.48 -7.37 8.07
N LEU A 314 -15.84 -6.09 8.08
CA LEU A 314 -16.43 -5.42 9.23
C LEU A 314 -17.84 -5.95 9.55
N GLU A 315 -18.69 -6.18 8.54
CA GLU A 315 -20.01 -6.79 8.73
C GLU A 315 -19.90 -8.20 9.30
N GLU A 316 -18.99 -9.03 8.78
CA GLU A 316 -18.73 -10.37 9.32
C GLU A 316 -18.23 -10.33 10.77
N ALA A 317 -17.34 -9.38 11.09
CA ALA A 317 -16.89 -9.19 12.47
C ALA A 317 -17.98 -8.66 13.40
N GLU A 318 -18.94 -7.88 12.89
CA GLU A 318 -20.10 -7.43 13.65
C GLU A 318 -21.05 -8.60 13.95
N GLU A 319 -21.41 -9.38 12.93
CA GLU A 319 -22.27 -10.57 13.04
C GLU A 319 -21.69 -11.60 14.02
N ALA A 320 -20.36 -11.74 14.04
CA ALA A 320 -19.66 -12.64 14.96
C ALA A 320 -19.46 -12.06 16.38
N ALA A 321 -19.96 -10.85 16.66
CA ALA A 321 -19.72 -10.11 17.91
C ALA A 321 -18.21 -9.95 18.24
N PHE A 322 -17.40 -9.81 17.20
CA PHE A 322 -15.95 -9.64 17.26
C PHE A 322 -15.53 -8.17 17.23
N LEU A 323 -16.30 -7.29 16.56
CA LEU A 323 -16.02 -5.85 16.62
C LEU A 323 -16.02 -5.31 18.05
N GLU A 324 -16.92 -5.77 18.92
CA GLU A 324 -16.97 -5.33 20.33
C GLU A 324 -15.78 -5.79 21.18
N ARG A 325 -14.94 -6.68 20.64
CA ARG A 325 -13.75 -7.22 21.32
C ARG A 325 -12.46 -6.54 20.91
N LEU A 326 -12.51 -5.71 19.88
CA LEU A 326 -11.36 -4.93 19.44
C LEU A 326 -11.16 -3.76 20.39
N ASP A 327 -9.91 -3.46 20.71
CA ASP A 327 -9.57 -2.21 21.40
C ASP A 327 -9.79 -1.03 20.45
N HIS A 328 -9.23 -1.14 19.25
CA HIS A 328 -9.31 -0.11 18.23
C HIS A 328 -9.58 -0.70 16.84
N LEU A 329 -10.19 0.12 15.99
CA LEU A 329 -10.22 -0.07 14.55
C LEU A 329 -9.38 1.03 13.88
N TYR A 330 -8.26 0.66 13.29
CA TYR A 330 -7.42 1.58 12.54
C TYR A 330 -7.96 1.78 11.12
N SER A 331 -8.33 3.02 10.78
CA SER A 331 -8.68 3.41 9.42
C SER A 331 -7.48 4.13 8.79
N LEU A 332 -6.80 3.43 7.88
CA LEU A 332 -5.57 3.92 7.27
C LEU A 332 -5.88 4.70 5.99
N TRP A 333 -5.32 5.90 5.87
CA TRP A 333 -5.58 6.85 4.77
C TRP A 333 -7.08 7.10 4.56
N PRO A 334 -7.81 7.56 5.58
CA PRO A 334 -9.27 7.70 5.51
C PRO A 334 -9.73 8.60 4.35
N ASP A 335 -8.93 9.62 4.01
CA ASP A 335 -9.16 10.54 2.89
C ASP A 335 -9.09 9.83 1.52
N HIS A 336 -8.63 8.58 1.45
CA HIS A 336 -8.61 7.76 0.23
C HIS A 336 -9.28 6.39 0.42
N GLY A 337 -9.55 5.99 1.66
CA GLY A 337 -10.03 4.66 2.03
C GLY A 337 -11.53 4.57 2.30
N GLU A 338 -12.16 5.62 2.84
CA GLU A 338 -13.55 5.57 3.32
C GLU A 338 -14.58 6.02 2.26
N HIS A 339 -14.53 5.41 1.07
CA HIS A 339 -15.37 5.80 -0.10
C HIS A 339 -16.87 5.88 0.18
N PHE A 340 -17.45 4.86 0.83
CA PHE A 340 -18.91 4.76 1.05
C PHE A 340 -19.39 5.47 2.31
N GLY A 341 -18.47 6.08 3.07
CA GLY A 341 -18.78 6.72 4.33
C GLY A 341 -17.81 6.38 5.43
N ASN A 342 -17.87 7.19 6.47
CA ASN A 342 -17.07 7.01 7.66
C ASN A 342 -17.48 5.72 8.38
N VAL A 343 -16.51 4.88 8.73
CA VAL A 343 -16.80 3.54 9.26
C VAL A 343 -17.46 3.57 10.64
N ASP A 344 -17.06 4.50 11.52
CA ASP A 344 -17.74 4.76 12.80
C ASP A 344 -19.23 5.08 12.60
N ALA A 345 -19.56 5.87 11.59
CA ALA A 345 -20.96 6.20 11.29
C ALA A 345 -21.74 5.03 10.67
N LEU A 346 -21.12 4.25 9.77
CA LEU A 346 -21.75 3.09 9.14
C LEU A 346 -22.05 1.97 10.15
N PHE A 347 -21.10 1.67 11.04
CA PHE A 347 -21.19 0.59 12.03
C PHE A 347 -21.57 1.08 13.44
N GLN A 348 -22.03 2.33 13.55
CA GLN A 348 -22.51 2.95 14.79
C GLN A 348 -21.54 2.79 15.97
N LYS A 349 -20.23 2.96 15.70
CA LYS A 349 -19.18 2.91 16.71
C LYS A 349 -18.88 4.32 17.24
N GLU A 350 -18.42 4.39 18.48
CA GLU A 350 -17.96 5.65 19.06
C GLU A 350 -16.77 6.20 18.26
N LYS A 351 -16.65 7.52 18.17
CA LYS A 351 -15.60 8.14 17.34
C LYS A 351 -14.19 7.73 17.76
N ASP A 352 -13.96 7.57 19.06
CA ASP A 352 -12.65 7.22 19.62
C ASP A 352 -12.29 5.74 19.43
N TYR A 353 -13.26 4.91 19.04
CA TYR A 353 -13.01 3.52 18.66
C TYR A 353 -12.31 3.40 17.29
N VAL A 354 -12.55 4.35 16.37
CA VAL A 354 -11.93 4.36 15.03
C VAL A 354 -10.76 5.34 14.99
N ILE A 355 -9.53 4.81 15.05
CA ILE A 355 -8.30 5.60 14.98
C ILE A 355 -7.92 5.82 13.51
N ARG A 356 -8.04 7.06 13.05
CA ARG A 356 -7.71 7.46 11.68
C ARG A 356 -6.23 7.84 11.55
N ILE A 357 -5.49 7.08 10.75
CA ILE A 357 -4.05 7.26 10.60
C ILE A 357 -3.70 7.73 9.18
N ARG A 358 -2.97 8.84 9.12
CA ARG A 358 -2.34 9.36 7.90
C ARG A 358 -0.92 8.78 7.76
N GLU A 359 -0.31 8.93 6.59
CA GLU A 359 0.93 8.26 6.16
C GLU A 359 2.03 8.03 7.20
N GLY A 360 2.72 6.89 7.09
CA GLY A 360 4.01 6.60 7.71
C GLY A 360 4.03 6.25 9.20
N ILE A 361 2.98 6.54 9.96
CA ILE A 361 3.02 6.38 11.44
C ILE A 361 2.31 5.13 11.98
N PHE A 362 1.61 4.37 11.12
CA PHE A 362 0.76 3.26 11.58
C PHE A 362 1.51 2.18 12.38
N PRO A 363 2.63 1.60 11.89
CA PRO A 363 3.32 0.54 12.63
C PRO A 363 3.75 1.02 14.01
N LYS A 364 4.28 2.24 14.09
CA LYS A 364 4.69 2.85 15.36
C LYS A 364 3.51 3.00 16.33
N CYS A 365 2.35 3.44 15.87
CA CYS A 365 1.16 3.57 16.73
C CYS A 365 0.75 2.21 17.32
N ALA A 366 0.64 1.18 16.47
CA ALA A 366 0.28 -0.18 16.91
C ALA A 366 1.32 -0.78 17.86
N TYR A 367 2.61 -0.56 17.57
CA TYR A 367 3.70 -1.01 18.43
C TYR A 367 3.66 -0.28 19.76
N ASP A 368 3.60 1.04 19.80
CA ASP A 368 3.59 1.83 21.04
C ASP A 368 2.42 1.40 21.95
N ALA A 369 1.23 1.18 21.38
CA ALA A 369 0.04 0.71 22.08
C ALA A 369 0.09 -0.78 22.50
N ASN A 370 1.13 -1.52 22.10
CA ASN A 370 1.29 -2.95 22.35
C ASN A 370 0.19 -3.82 21.76
N GLU A 371 -0.40 -3.46 20.62
CA GLU A 371 -1.60 -4.11 20.10
C GLU A 371 -1.30 -5.27 19.14
N PHE A 372 -2.20 -6.25 19.13
CA PHE A 372 -2.23 -7.35 18.18
C PHE A 372 -3.12 -6.96 17.00
N VAL A 373 -2.51 -6.47 15.93
CA VAL A 373 -3.24 -5.98 14.75
C VAL A 373 -3.61 -7.11 13.80
N VAL A 374 -4.85 -7.12 13.32
CA VAL A 374 -5.35 -8.03 12.28
C VAL A 374 -6.13 -7.26 11.21
N ARG A 375 -6.01 -7.65 9.94
CA ARG A 375 -6.83 -7.08 8.87
C ARG A 375 -8.21 -7.72 8.90
N LEU A 376 -9.24 -6.89 8.90
CA LEU A 376 -10.61 -7.35 8.72
C LEU A 376 -10.90 -7.37 7.22
N GLY A 377 -11.23 -8.54 6.68
CA GLY A 377 -11.43 -8.71 5.25
C GLY A 377 -12.51 -9.75 4.99
N GLY A 378 -13.46 -9.41 4.13
CA GLY A 378 -14.48 -10.32 3.62
C GLY A 378 -14.44 -10.41 2.09
N GLY A 379 -15.44 -11.09 1.54
CA GLY A 379 -15.58 -11.27 0.10
C GLY A 379 -17.03 -11.45 -0.37
N TYR A 380 -17.99 -11.13 0.48
CA TYR A 380 -19.41 -11.32 0.19
C TYR A 380 -20.24 -10.11 0.63
N VAL A 381 -20.78 -9.38 -0.34
CA VAL A 381 -21.62 -8.19 -0.10
C VAL A 381 -23.05 -8.64 0.21
N ARG A 382 -23.46 -8.55 1.48
CA ARG A 382 -24.84 -8.84 1.88
C ARG A 382 -25.77 -7.67 1.57
N GLU A 383 -27.06 -7.96 1.46
CA GLU A 383 -28.10 -6.94 1.26
C GLU A 383 -28.17 -5.97 2.46
N SER A 384 -27.88 -6.44 3.67
CA SER A 384 -27.79 -5.62 4.89
C SER A 384 -26.73 -4.52 4.76
N LEU A 385 -25.54 -4.83 4.23
CA LEU A 385 -24.48 -3.86 4.01
C LEU A 385 -24.87 -2.82 2.95
N THR A 386 -25.48 -3.26 1.84
CA THR A 386 -26.01 -2.33 0.83
C THR A 386 -27.04 -1.39 1.43
N LYS A 387 -28.02 -1.89 2.19
CA LYS A 387 -29.03 -1.06 2.87
C LYS A 387 -28.40 -0.06 3.84
N ARG A 388 -27.41 -0.49 4.62
CA ARG A 388 -26.66 0.38 5.54
C ARG A 388 -25.97 1.54 4.82
N VAL A 389 -25.35 1.29 3.67
CA VAL A 389 -24.70 2.31 2.84
C VAL A 389 -25.74 3.29 2.26
N VAL A 390 -26.87 2.78 1.76
CA VAL A 390 -27.98 3.61 1.27
C VAL A 390 -28.52 4.51 2.39
N GLU A 391 -28.88 3.94 3.54
CA GLU A 391 -29.40 4.67 4.71
C GLU A 391 -28.44 5.75 5.19
N TYR A 392 -27.15 5.43 5.31
CA TYR A 392 -26.11 6.39 5.65
C TYR A 392 -26.05 7.54 4.62
N SER A 393 -26.10 7.22 3.33
CA SER A 393 -26.04 8.21 2.26
C SER A 393 -27.23 9.18 2.33
N TYR A 394 -28.46 8.66 2.49
CA TYR A 394 -29.66 9.47 2.69
C TYR A 394 -29.60 10.34 3.95
N LYS A 395 -29.02 9.82 5.03
CA LYS A 395 -28.85 10.61 6.27
C LYS A 395 -27.84 11.74 6.08
N LYS A 396 -26.71 11.46 5.43
CA LYS A 396 -25.61 12.42 5.22
C LYS A 396 -26.00 13.54 4.26
N GLU A 397 -26.72 13.23 3.19
CA GLU A 397 -27.09 14.16 2.11
C GLU A 397 -28.62 14.36 2.06
N SER A 398 -29.26 14.53 3.21
CA SER A 398 -30.73 14.53 3.36
C SER A 398 -31.44 15.58 2.49
N ASP A 399 -30.96 16.83 2.49
CA ASP A 399 -31.53 17.91 1.67
C ASP A 399 -31.40 17.61 0.17
N PHE A 400 -30.21 17.13 -0.25
CA PHE A 400 -29.97 16.72 -1.63
C PHE A 400 -30.93 15.58 -2.01
N ALA A 401 -31.04 14.55 -1.18
CA ALA A 401 -31.94 13.43 -1.43
C ALA A 401 -33.41 13.85 -1.57
N ALA A 402 -33.89 14.73 -0.69
CA ALA A 402 -35.25 15.25 -0.75
C ALA A 402 -35.49 16.05 -2.04
N SER A 403 -34.54 16.92 -2.42
CA SER A 403 -34.63 17.72 -3.63
C SER A 403 -34.57 16.88 -4.92
N SER A 404 -33.67 15.91 -5.00
CA SER A 404 -33.52 14.98 -6.13
C SER A 404 -34.77 14.13 -6.31
N ARG A 405 -35.32 13.55 -5.23
CA ARG A 405 -36.58 12.80 -5.28
C ARG A 405 -37.74 13.66 -5.77
N LEU A 406 -37.83 14.91 -5.31
CA LEU A 406 -38.89 15.84 -5.73
C LEU A 406 -38.77 16.22 -7.21
N LEU A 407 -37.55 16.36 -7.72
CA LEU A 407 -37.28 16.66 -9.13
C LEU A 407 -37.61 15.45 -10.01
N MET A 408 -37.05 14.29 -9.69
CA MET A 408 -37.09 13.08 -10.51
C MET A 408 -38.51 12.51 -10.68
N LYS A 409 -39.42 12.73 -9.72
CA LYS A 409 -40.83 12.31 -9.83
C LYS A 409 -41.61 12.94 -10.99
N ASN A 410 -41.07 14.00 -11.62
CA ASN A 410 -41.74 14.71 -12.72
C ASN A 410 -41.41 14.12 -14.09
N PHE A 411 -40.61 13.06 -14.13
CA PHE A 411 -40.11 12.40 -15.33
C PHE A 411 -40.60 10.95 -15.36
N ASP A 412 -40.82 10.42 -16.55
CA ASP A 412 -41.26 9.03 -16.75
C ASP A 412 -40.10 8.06 -16.47
N TYR A 413 -38.89 8.44 -16.90
CA TYR A 413 -37.67 7.70 -16.61
C TYR A 413 -36.56 8.63 -16.16
N THR A 414 -35.82 8.21 -15.14
CA THR A 414 -34.54 8.82 -14.79
C THR A 414 -33.42 7.85 -15.06
N ILE A 415 -32.47 8.27 -15.88
CA ILE A 415 -31.39 7.44 -16.38
C ILE A 415 -30.08 7.98 -15.83
N LEU A 416 -29.39 7.18 -15.02
CA LEU A 416 -28.06 7.51 -14.54
C LEU A 416 -27.03 7.14 -15.61
N ILE A 417 -26.21 8.09 -16.03
CA ILE A 417 -25.15 7.91 -17.00
C ILE A 417 -23.82 8.15 -16.30
N SER A 418 -22.95 7.14 -16.35
CA SER A 418 -21.57 7.29 -15.88
C SER A 418 -20.62 7.28 -17.06
N HIS A 419 -19.74 8.28 -17.09
CA HIS A 419 -18.63 8.34 -18.03
C HIS A 419 -17.40 7.71 -17.38
N ARG A 420 -16.54 7.16 -18.24
CA ARG A 420 -15.21 6.67 -17.88
C ARG A 420 -14.29 7.13 -18.98
N LEU A 421 -13.37 8.04 -18.67
CA LEU A 421 -12.57 8.74 -19.70
C LEU A 421 -11.07 8.38 -19.62
N GLU A 422 -10.65 7.56 -18.65
CA GLU A 422 -9.23 7.20 -18.50
C GLU A 422 -8.85 5.90 -19.21
N ASN A 423 -9.78 4.95 -19.25
CA ASN A 423 -9.63 3.64 -19.91
C ASN A 423 -11.01 3.00 -20.08
N ARG A 424 -11.14 2.08 -21.04
CA ARG A 424 -12.46 1.55 -21.46
C ARG A 424 -13.42 2.70 -21.77
N THR A 425 -12.90 3.75 -22.39
CA THR A 425 -13.67 4.92 -22.77
C THR A 425 -14.62 4.53 -23.88
N TRP A 426 -15.90 4.85 -23.68
CA TRP A 426 -16.91 4.68 -24.72
C TRP A 426 -16.91 5.93 -25.61
N LEU A 427 -16.16 5.87 -26.70
CA LEU A 427 -15.76 7.03 -27.49
C LEU A 427 -16.92 7.74 -28.19
N ASN A 428 -18.02 7.03 -28.48
CA ASN A 428 -19.24 7.59 -29.06
C ASN A 428 -20.43 7.61 -28.07
N GLN A 429 -20.18 7.57 -26.76
CA GLN A 429 -21.26 7.58 -25.75
C GLN A 429 -22.12 8.85 -25.83
N PHE A 430 -21.52 9.99 -26.17
CA PHE A 430 -22.25 11.26 -26.34
C PHE A 430 -23.30 11.13 -27.44
N GLU A 431 -22.88 10.72 -28.63
CA GLU A 431 -23.71 10.60 -29.83
C GLU A 431 -24.82 9.56 -29.61
N GLU A 432 -24.48 8.39 -29.06
CA GLU A 432 -25.45 7.34 -28.75
C GLU A 432 -26.51 7.79 -27.74
N THR A 433 -26.10 8.52 -26.70
CA THR A 433 -27.02 9.04 -25.68
C THR A 433 -27.94 10.09 -26.28
N VAL A 434 -27.40 11.00 -27.10
CA VAL A 434 -28.18 12.03 -27.80
C VAL A 434 -29.24 11.39 -28.68
N GLU A 435 -28.84 10.46 -29.55
CA GLU A 435 -29.77 9.77 -30.44
C GLU A 435 -30.84 9.02 -29.64
N CYS A 436 -30.45 8.25 -28.62
CA CYS A 436 -31.39 7.50 -27.80
C CYS A 436 -32.43 8.42 -27.13
N VAL A 437 -31.98 9.50 -26.50
CA VAL A 437 -32.86 10.40 -25.75
C VAL A 437 -33.79 11.18 -26.67
N ASP A 438 -33.32 11.69 -27.81
CA ASP A 438 -34.20 12.36 -28.78
C ASP A 438 -35.32 11.42 -29.26
N ARG A 439 -35.01 10.13 -29.47
CA ARG A 439 -36.02 9.14 -29.89
C ARG A 439 -37.05 8.87 -28.79
N LEU A 440 -36.65 8.85 -27.52
CA LEU A 440 -37.58 8.74 -26.40
C LEU A 440 -38.43 10.01 -26.24
N LEU A 441 -37.86 11.20 -26.47
CA LEU A 441 -38.59 12.47 -26.47
C LEU A 441 -39.63 12.54 -27.62
N ASP A 442 -39.30 12.02 -28.79
CA ASP A 442 -40.22 11.91 -29.94
C ASP A 442 -41.43 11.01 -29.64
N GLU A 443 -41.24 10.02 -28.77
CA GLU A 443 -42.33 9.17 -28.23
C GLU A 443 -43.14 9.86 -27.12
N GLY A 444 -42.79 11.10 -26.76
CA GLY A 444 -43.48 11.92 -25.76
C GLY A 444 -43.08 11.63 -24.32
N LEU A 445 -42.02 10.86 -24.09
CA LEU A 445 -41.52 10.54 -22.75
C LEU A 445 -40.77 11.72 -22.14
N LYS A 446 -40.94 11.95 -20.84
CA LYS A 446 -40.18 12.91 -20.06
C LYS A 446 -38.97 12.21 -19.45
N ILE A 447 -37.78 12.63 -19.85
CA ILE A 447 -36.53 12.00 -19.42
C ILE A 447 -35.76 12.94 -18.49
N CYS A 448 -35.22 12.39 -17.40
CA CYS A 448 -34.18 13.01 -16.60
C CYS A 448 -32.87 12.25 -16.80
N LEU A 449 -31.79 12.96 -17.12
CA LEU A 449 -30.44 12.41 -17.16
C LEU A 449 -29.69 12.81 -15.90
N VAL A 450 -29.08 11.83 -15.27
CA VAL A 450 -28.23 12.01 -14.09
C VAL A 450 -26.80 11.66 -14.48
N PHE A 451 -25.88 12.62 -14.40
CA PHE A 451 -24.46 12.39 -14.71
C PHE A 451 -23.67 12.15 -13.44
N ASP A 452 -22.94 11.03 -13.40
CA ASP A 452 -22.04 10.68 -12.31
C ASP A 452 -20.67 10.19 -12.85
N GLY A 453 -19.63 10.30 -12.04
CA GLY A 453 -18.26 10.08 -12.48
C GLY A 453 -17.30 10.14 -11.31
N HIS A 454 -16.21 10.90 -11.45
CA HIS A 454 -15.26 11.13 -10.37
C HIS A 454 -15.95 11.82 -9.19
N ASN A 455 -15.72 11.29 -7.99
CA ASN A 455 -16.27 11.83 -6.76
C ASN A 455 -15.18 12.48 -5.91
N ASN A 456 -15.57 13.49 -5.14
CA ASN A 456 -14.69 14.06 -4.13
C ASN A 456 -14.43 13.05 -3.01
N ASN A 457 -13.28 13.18 -2.35
CA ASN A 457 -12.85 12.25 -1.31
C ASN A 457 -13.20 12.72 0.11
N ASN A 458 -14.28 13.51 0.26
CA ASN A 458 -14.68 14.21 1.49
C ASN A 458 -13.64 15.17 2.08
N SER A 459 -12.42 15.26 1.52
CA SER A 459 -11.49 16.35 1.82
C SER A 459 -11.91 17.58 1.01
N SER A 460 -11.65 18.77 1.54
CA SER A 460 -12.15 20.04 0.97
C SER A 460 -11.62 20.37 -0.43
N ALA A 461 -10.70 19.58 -1.00
CA ALA A 461 -10.10 19.86 -2.31
C ALA A 461 -9.66 18.61 -3.10
N GLY A 462 -9.96 17.39 -2.62
CA GLY A 462 -9.45 16.15 -3.23
C GLY A 462 -10.51 15.36 -3.99
N PHE A 463 -10.06 14.62 -5.01
CA PHE A 463 -10.83 13.59 -5.69
C PHE A 463 -10.26 12.21 -5.37
N PHE A 464 -11.11 11.19 -5.43
CA PHE A 464 -10.61 9.82 -5.47
C PHE A 464 -9.89 9.60 -6.80
N ARG A 465 -8.61 9.28 -6.73
CA ARG A 465 -7.79 9.03 -7.92
C ARG A 465 -8.10 7.64 -8.47
N SER A 466 -8.25 7.58 -9.79
CA SER A 466 -8.31 6.30 -10.49
C SER A 466 -6.92 5.68 -10.60
N HIS A 467 -6.87 4.35 -10.66
CA HIS A 467 -5.63 3.64 -10.97
C HIS A 467 -5.16 4.04 -12.38
N GLU A 468 -3.89 4.46 -12.52
CA GLU A 468 -3.29 4.98 -13.77
C GLU A 468 -3.92 6.27 -14.32
N GLU A 469 -4.56 7.07 -13.47
CA GLU A 469 -4.92 8.44 -13.85
C GLU A 469 -3.65 9.20 -14.29
N ASN A 470 -3.63 9.65 -15.56
CA ASN A 470 -2.50 10.38 -16.12
C ASN A 470 -2.36 11.73 -15.42
N LEU A 471 -1.21 11.97 -14.76
CA LEU A 471 -0.93 13.16 -13.95
C LEU A 471 -1.00 14.51 -14.71
N GLY A 472 -1.22 14.50 -16.03
CA GLY A 472 -1.29 15.69 -16.88
C GLY A 472 -2.70 16.11 -17.33
N ARG A 473 -3.76 15.37 -16.96
CA ARG A 473 -5.15 15.69 -17.33
C ARG A 473 -6.07 15.57 -16.13
N SER A 474 -6.97 16.55 -15.98
CA SER A 474 -7.99 16.53 -14.93
C SER A 474 -9.22 15.82 -15.50
N ILE A 475 -9.36 14.53 -15.21
CA ILE A 475 -10.51 13.73 -15.65
C ILE A 475 -11.84 14.31 -15.17
N PRO A 476 -11.96 14.82 -13.92
CA PRO A 476 -13.18 15.50 -13.50
C PRO A 476 -13.55 16.68 -14.40
N ASP A 477 -12.58 17.46 -14.89
CA ASP A 477 -12.86 18.60 -15.77
C ASP A 477 -13.34 18.13 -17.15
N GLU A 478 -12.75 17.06 -17.70
CA GLU A 478 -13.21 16.46 -18.97
C GLU A 478 -14.65 15.89 -18.85
N GLU A 479 -14.97 15.28 -17.71
CA GLU A 479 -16.33 14.83 -17.40
C GLU A 479 -17.30 16.03 -17.30
N GLN A 480 -16.90 17.14 -16.66
CA GLN A 480 -17.71 18.36 -16.60
C GLN A 480 -17.97 18.97 -17.98
N ASP A 481 -16.95 19.03 -18.83
CA ASP A 481 -17.07 19.53 -20.21
C ASP A 481 -18.07 18.68 -21.01
N LEU A 482 -18.05 17.36 -20.81
CA LEU A 482 -19.00 16.46 -21.45
C LEU A 482 -20.44 16.71 -20.98
N VAL A 483 -20.65 16.91 -19.68
CA VAL A 483 -21.97 17.30 -19.14
C VAL A 483 -22.42 18.65 -19.71
N HIS A 484 -21.52 19.62 -19.88
CA HIS A 484 -21.84 20.90 -20.50
C HIS A 484 -22.28 20.75 -21.97
N ARG A 485 -21.66 19.82 -22.72
CA ARG A 485 -22.10 19.47 -24.08
C ARG A 485 -23.53 18.91 -24.09
N TYR A 486 -23.88 18.02 -23.16
CA TYR A 486 -25.25 17.51 -23.03
C TYR A 486 -26.24 18.62 -22.67
N SER A 487 -25.89 19.48 -21.71
CA SER A 487 -26.71 20.61 -21.31
C SER A 487 -26.97 21.58 -22.47
N SER A 488 -25.94 21.84 -23.28
CA SER A 488 -26.04 22.70 -24.46
C SER A 488 -26.93 22.10 -25.54
N TYR A 489 -26.85 20.77 -25.73
CA TYR A 489 -27.62 20.06 -26.75
C TYR A 489 -29.11 19.93 -26.41
N PHE A 490 -29.42 19.48 -25.19
CA PHE A 490 -30.81 19.23 -24.80
C PHE A 490 -31.53 20.49 -24.32
N GLY A 491 -30.81 21.46 -23.76
CA GLY A 491 -31.41 22.63 -23.10
C GLY A 491 -32.40 22.18 -22.03
N ASN A 492 -33.62 22.73 -22.06
CA ASN A 492 -34.67 22.40 -21.09
C ASN A 492 -35.57 21.23 -21.52
N ARG A 493 -35.24 20.50 -22.60
CA ARG A 493 -36.06 19.37 -23.08
C ARG A 493 -36.01 18.15 -22.14
N VAL A 494 -34.95 18.05 -21.33
CA VAL A 494 -34.73 16.96 -20.37
C VAL A 494 -34.40 17.54 -18.99
N GLY A 495 -34.67 16.78 -17.94
CA GLY A 495 -34.09 17.06 -16.62
C GLY A 495 -32.59 16.73 -16.63
N LEU A 496 -31.77 17.56 -16.00
CA LEU A 496 -30.32 17.32 -15.88
C LEU A 496 -29.91 17.44 -14.42
N ILE A 497 -29.29 16.39 -13.88
CA ILE A 497 -28.64 16.40 -12.57
C ILE A 497 -27.17 16.07 -12.80
N ASN A 498 -26.27 16.93 -12.33
CA ASN A 498 -24.82 16.73 -12.43
C ASN A 498 -24.22 16.43 -11.05
N ASN A 499 -23.59 15.27 -10.91
CA ASN A 499 -22.88 14.85 -9.70
C ASN A 499 -21.38 14.62 -9.92
N ILE A 500 -20.82 15.06 -11.05
CA ILE A 500 -19.36 15.07 -11.25
C ILE A 500 -18.71 15.95 -10.17
N GLY A 501 -17.74 15.39 -9.44
CA GLY A 501 -17.12 16.01 -8.28
C GLY A 501 -17.99 16.05 -7.01
N GLY A 502 -19.19 15.47 -7.05
CA GLY A 502 -20.04 15.26 -5.88
C GLY A 502 -19.49 14.18 -4.95
N SER A 503 -20.13 13.99 -3.80
CA SER A 503 -19.77 12.91 -2.87
C SER A 503 -20.28 11.56 -3.40
N VAL A 504 -19.61 10.46 -3.03
CA VAL A 504 -20.10 9.09 -3.31
C VAL A 504 -21.49 8.87 -2.72
N ALA A 505 -21.81 9.48 -1.56
CA ALA A 505 -23.14 9.39 -0.97
C ALA A 505 -24.25 9.92 -1.91
N ARG A 506 -23.98 11.00 -2.64
CA ARG A 506 -24.91 11.49 -3.67
C ARG A 506 -25.03 10.51 -4.84
N SER A 507 -23.95 9.89 -5.26
CA SER A 507 -23.98 8.82 -6.28
C SER A 507 -24.88 7.66 -5.86
N ILE A 508 -24.79 7.22 -4.59
CA ILE A 508 -25.66 6.16 -4.04
C ILE A 508 -27.12 6.58 -4.08
N ILE A 509 -27.45 7.78 -3.59
CA ILE A 509 -28.83 8.30 -3.61
C ILE A 509 -29.35 8.37 -5.04
N LEU A 510 -28.56 8.90 -5.97
CA LEU A 510 -28.96 9.05 -7.37
C LEU A 510 -29.15 7.71 -8.06
N ALA A 511 -28.32 6.71 -7.76
CA ALA A 511 -28.49 5.36 -8.28
C ALA A 511 -29.74 4.68 -7.71
N ASP A 512 -30.02 4.83 -6.42
CA ASP A 512 -31.22 4.31 -5.76
C ASP A 512 -32.52 4.95 -6.27
N LEU A 513 -32.48 6.25 -6.63
CA LEU A 513 -33.66 6.95 -7.17
C LEU A 513 -33.85 6.74 -8.68
N SER A 514 -32.82 6.34 -9.42
CA SER A 514 -32.88 6.21 -10.88
C SER A 514 -33.61 4.92 -11.30
N SER A 515 -34.23 4.94 -12.48
CA SER A 515 -34.92 3.77 -13.04
C SER A 515 -33.93 2.65 -13.37
N PHE A 516 -32.76 3.02 -13.90
CA PHE A 516 -31.61 2.17 -14.17
C PHE A 516 -30.39 3.06 -14.48
N PHE A 517 -29.19 2.50 -14.48
CA PHE A 517 -27.98 3.19 -14.93
C PHE A 517 -27.50 2.70 -16.32
N ILE A 518 -26.65 3.48 -16.98
CA ILE A 518 -25.91 3.14 -18.20
C ILE A 518 -24.44 3.50 -17.96
N MET A 519 -23.53 2.55 -18.10
CA MET A 519 -22.10 2.86 -17.98
C MET A 519 -21.17 1.85 -18.65
N PRO A 520 -19.92 2.25 -18.93
CA PRO A 520 -18.83 1.31 -19.17
C PRO A 520 -18.56 0.41 -17.96
N TRP A 521 -18.22 -0.86 -18.19
CA TRP A 521 -17.85 -1.78 -17.11
C TRP A 521 -16.56 -1.33 -16.39
N GLY A 522 -16.57 -1.34 -15.06
CA GLY A 522 -15.37 -1.03 -14.27
C GLY A 522 -15.62 -0.87 -12.78
N ALA A 523 -14.61 -0.40 -12.05
CA ALA A 523 -14.66 -0.26 -10.59
C ALA A 523 -15.74 0.72 -10.10
N GLY A 524 -16.13 1.69 -10.93
CA GLY A 524 -17.23 2.62 -10.64
C GLY A 524 -18.57 1.92 -10.41
N LEU A 525 -18.75 0.70 -10.96
CA LEU A 525 -19.94 -0.12 -10.72
C LEU A 525 -20.16 -0.45 -9.25
N ALA A 526 -19.11 -0.46 -8.42
CA ALA A 526 -19.24 -0.71 -6.99
C ALA A 526 -20.19 0.30 -6.32
N LYS A 527 -20.24 1.55 -6.79
CA LYS A 527 -21.20 2.56 -6.31
C LYS A 527 -22.64 2.08 -6.51
N TYR A 528 -22.96 1.67 -7.73
CA TYR A 528 -24.35 1.42 -8.11
C TYR A 528 -24.78 0.00 -7.74
N LYS A 529 -23.97 -1.01 -8.05
CA LYS A 529 -24.28 -2.42 -7.85
C LYS A 529 -24.22 -2.82 -6.38
N TRP A 530 -23.08 -2.59 -5.73
CA TRP A 530 -22.89 -2.98 -4.34
C TRP A 530 -23.39 -1.92 -3.38
N GLY A 531 -23.15 -0.63 -3.67
CA GLY A 531 -23.53 0.48 -2.81
C GLY A 531 -25.03 0.79 -2.80
N ALA A 532 -25.69 0.74 -3.96
CA ALA A 532 -27.11 1.06 -4.09
C ALA A 532 -28.01 -0.13 -4.42
N GLY A 533 -27.45 -1.31 -4.76
CA GLY A 533 -28.26 -2.45 -5.22
C GLY A 533 -28.95 -2.22 -6.57
N ALA A 534 -28.50 -1.22 -7.33
CA ALA A 534 -29.10 -0.82 -8.60
C ALA A 534 -28.72 -1.80 -9.73
N TRP A 535 -29.47 -1.73 -10.83
CA TRP A 535 -29.18 -2.46 -12.06
C TRP A 535 -29.17 -1.50 -13.25
N GLY A 536 -28.58 -1.94 -14.35
CA GLY A 536 -28.42 -1.08 -15.51
C GLY A 536 -28.05 -1.78 -16.80
N VAL A 537 -27.58 -0.96 -17.73
CA VAL A 537 -27.08 -1.34 -19.04
C VAL A 537 -25.56 -1.17 -19.03
N LEU A 538 -24.85 -2.24 -19.40
CA LEU A 538 -23.39 -2.30 -19.37
C LEU A 538 -22.81 -2.44 -20.76
N ALA A 539 -21.95 -1.49 -21.11
CA ALA A 539 -21.10 -1.55 -22.29
C ALA A 539 -19.63 -1.75 -21.87
N SER A 540 -18.81 -2.31 -22.75
CA SER A 540 -17.36 -2.38 -22.57
C SER A 540 -16.72 -2.79 -23.90
N ASN A 541 -15.40 -2.79 -23.98
CA ASN A 541 -14.68 -3.44 -25.07
C ASN A 541 -15.01 -4.95 -25.20
N LYS A 542 -14.71 -5.55 -26.36
CA LYS A 542 -15.02 -6.94 -26.67
C LYS A 542 -14.39 -7.91 -25.69
N TYR A 543 -13.15 -7.64 -25.25
CA TYR A 543 -12.46 -8.53 -24.32
C TYR A 543 -13.23 -8.64 -22.99
N CYS A 544 -13.61 -7.51 -22.40
CA CYS A 544 -14.44 -7.46 -21.19
C CYS A 544 -15.79 -8.16 -21.39
N LEU A 545 -16.45 -7.89 -22.53
CA LEU A 545 -17.76 -8.47 -22.83
C LEU A 545 -17.71 -9.96 -23.14
N SER A 546 -16.58 -10.55 -23.53
CA SER A 546 -16.52 -11.96 -23.99
C SER A 546 -15.63 -12.89 -23.18
N GLN A 547 -14.54 -12.39 -22.59
CA GLN A 547 -13.46 -13.21 -22.02
C GLN A 547 -13.13 -12.91 -20.56
N LYS A 548 -13.51 -11.74 -20.04
CA LYS A 548 -13.12 -11.32 -18.69
C LYS A 548 -13.84 -12.15 -17.62
N GLY A 549 -13.06 -12.96 -16.88
CA GLY A 549 -13.59 -13.94 -15.92
C GLY A 549 -14.28 -13.35 -14.70
N ASP A 550 -14.02 -12.08 -14.38
CA ASP A 550 -14.62 -11.33 -13.29
C ASP A 550 -15.70 -10.33 -13.77
N ARG A 551 -16.18 -10.42 -15.02
CA ARG A 551 -17.18 -9.46 -15.54
C ARG A 551 -18.47 -9.43 -14.71
N PHE A 552 -18.87 -10.56 -14.14
CA PHE A 552 -20.11 -10.72 -13.37
C PHE A 552 -19.93 -10.65 -11.84
N ILE A 553 -18.80 -10.12 -11.33
CA ILE A 553 -18.57 -10.01 -9.88
C ILE A 553 -19.65 -9.23 -9.12
N TYR A 554 -20.40 -8.38 -9.83
CA TYR A 554 -21.43 -7.53 -9.27
C TYR A 554 -22.83 -8.17 -9.21
N GLU A 555 -23.00 -9.37 -9.76
CA GLU A 555 -24.31 -10.04 -9.87
C GLU A 555 -24.26 -11.52 -9.45
N GLU A 556 -23.11 -12.19 -9.53
CA GLU A 556 -22.98 -13.60 -9.16
C GLU A 556 -23.16 -13.82 -7.64
N ALA A 557 -23.97 -14.83 -7.29
CA ALA A 557 -24.33 -15.16 -5.92
C ALA A 557 -23.17 -15.56 -5.00
N LYS A 558 -21.96 -15.80 -5.53
CA LYS A 558 -20.75 -16.05 -4.71
C LYS A 558 -20.10 -14.75 -4.20
N TYR A 559 -20.47 -13.60 -4.75
CA TYR A 559 -19.88 -12.29 -4.38
C TYR A 559 -20.90 -11.35 -3.75
N VAL A 560 -22.18 -11.47 -4.09
CA VAL A 560 -23.24 -10.57 -3.62
C VAL A 560 -24.54 -11.32 -3.32
N GLN A 561 -25.22 -10.91 -2.26
CA GLN A 561 -26.56 -11.38 -1.93
C GLN A 561 -27.59 -10.65 -2.79
N ASN A 562 -28.50 -11.39 -3.41
CA ASN A 562 -29.57 -10.82 -4.24
C ASN A 562 -29.04 -9.93 -5.38
N GLY A 563 -27.88 -10.28 -5.95
CA GLY A 563 -27.32 -9.60 -7.12
C GLY A 563 -28.31 -9.58 -8.27
N VAL A 564 -28.63 -8.38 -8.75
CA VAL A 564 -29.58 -8.18 -9.86
C VAL A 564 -28.79 -8.19 -11.16
N ALA A 565 -29.15 -9.05 -12.12
CA ALA A 565 -28.46 -9.12 -13.40
C ALA A 565 -28.61 -7.82 -14.20
N ASP A 566 -27.54 -7.37 -14.85
CA ASP A 566 -27.54 -6.23 -15.76
C ASP A 566 -27.89 -6.62 -17.21
N ILE A 567 -28.21 -5.64 -18.05
CA ILE A 567 -28.35 -5.85 -19.50
C ILE A 567 -27.00 -5.53 -20.15
N TRP A 568 -26.33 -6.57 -20.64
CA TRP A 568 -24.99 -6.46 -21.24
C TRP A 568 -25.05 -6.33 -22.75
N TYR A 569 -24.21 -5.45 -23.30
CA TYR A 569 -24.00 -5.35 -24.74
C TYR A 569 -23.49 -6.67 -25.33
N ASP A 570 -23.92 -6.98 -26.55
CA ASP A 570 -23.36 -8.07 -27.33
C ASP A 570 -21.94 -7.67 -27.79
N PRO A 571 -20.91 -8.52 -27.59
CA PRO A 571 -19.56 -8.25 -28.08
C PRO A 571 -19.48 -7.94 -29.59
N ASN A 572 -20.44 -8.39 -30.40
CA ASN A 572 -20.49 -8.14 -31.84
C ASN A 572 -21.02 -6.74 -32.20
N GLU A 573 -21.64 -6.03 -31.25
CA GLU A 573 -22.18 -4.67 -31.43
C GLU A 573 -21.18 -3.58 -30.98
N VAL A 574 -19.97 -4.00 -30.60
CA VAL A 574 -18.88 -3.15 -30.14
C VAL A 574 -17.72 -3.23 -31.14
N GLU A 575 -16.97 -2.14 -31.27
CA GLU A 575 -15.70 -2.08 -31.97
C GLU A 575 -14.63 -1.54 -31.02
N ASP A 576 -13.58 -2.33 -30.76
CA ASP A 576 -12.47 -1.88 -29.92
C ASP A 576 -11.62 -0.91 -30.72
N GLU A 577 -11.33 0.27 -30.14
CA GLU A 577 -10.37 1.17 -30.74
C GLU A 577 -8.95 0.67 -30.43
N VAL A 578 -8.29 0.27 -31.51
CA VAL A 578 -7.08 -0.51 -31.50
C VAL A 578 -5.90 0.34 -31.02
N VAL A 579 -5.40 0.06 -29.82
CA VAL A 579 -3.98 0.29 -29.49
C VAL A 579 -3.21 -1.02 -29.65
N TRP A 580 -3.33 -1.69 -30.81
CA TRP A 580 -2.44 -2.81 -31.12
C TRP A 580 -1.09 -2.26 -31.53
N SER A 581 -0.11 -2.45 -30.66
CA SER A 581 1.28 -2.60 -31.07
C SER A 581 1.70 -4.05 -30.78
N PRO A 582 2.49 -4.71 -31.64
CA PRO A 582 3.06 -6.01 -31.30
C PRO A 582 3.82 -5.92 -29.96
N GLY A 583 3.45 -6.74 -28.97
CA GLY A 583 4.05 -6.73 -27.63
C GLY A 583 3.21 -6.08 -26.51
N VAL A 584 1.99 -5.64 -26.80
CA VAL A 584 1.07 -5.08 -25.81
C VAL A 584 0.54 -6.17 -24.86
N SER A 585 0.65 -5.94 -23.54
CA SER A 585 0.24 -6.89 -22.49
C SER A 585 -1.28 -7.13 -22.44
N LEU A 586 -1.73 -8.26 -21.88
CA LEU A 586 -3.16 -8.57 -21.65
C LEU A 586 -3.89 -7.47 -20.86
N ILE A 587 -3.19 -6.76 -19.98
CA ILE A 587 -3.71 -5.62 -19.18
C ILE A 587 -4.15 -4.45 -20.09
N ALA A 588 -3.61 -4.35 -21.29
CA ALA A 588 -4.06 -3.33 -22.23
C ALA A 588 -5.34 -3.73 -22.98
N LEU A 589 -5.62 -5.04 -23.13
CA LEU A 589 -6.83 -5.49 -23.82
C LEU A 589 -8.09 -5.26 -22.97
N ASP A 590 -8.02 -5.50 -21.65
CA ASP A 590 -9.16 -5.26 -20.76
C ASP A 590 -9.38 -3.77 -20.44
N ARG A 591 -8.48 -2.89 -20.91
CA ARG A 591 -8.52 -1.44 -20.71
C ARG A 591 -8.71 -0.64 -22.00
N GLY A 592 -8.78 -1.31 -23.15
CA GLY A 592 -8.95 -0.64 -24.44
C GLY A 592 -10.26 0.14 -24.52
N ASP A 593 -10.18 1.31 -25.13
CA ASP A 593 -11.35 2.13 -25.48
C ASP A 593 -12.17 1.46 -26.58
N PHE A 594 -13.44 1.85 -26.71
CA PHE A 594 -14.36 1.20 -27.64
C PHE A 594 -15.42 2.15 -28.18
N ARG A 595 -16.03 1.74 -29.29
CA ARG A 595 -17.20 2.33 -29.90
C ARG A 595 -18.32 1.30 -29.98
N THR A 596 -19.56 1.76 -30.04
CA THR A 596 -20.72 0.91 -30.34
C THR A 596 -21.25 1.24 -31.73
N VAL A 597 -21.92 0.28 -32.37
CA VAL A 597 -22.64 0.53 -33.62
C VAL A 597 -23.73 1.60 -33.37
N PRO A 598 -23.90 2.61 -34.26
CA PRO A 598 -24.91 3.65 -34.07
C PRO A 598 -26.32 3.12 -33.81
N GLY A 599 -27.01 3.71 -32.83
CA GLY A 599 -28.38 3.37 -32.44
C GLY A 599 -28.50 2.11 -31.57
N THR A 600 -27.38 1.48 -31.20
CA THR A 600 -27.37 0.30 -30.33
C THR A 600 -27.91 0.65 -28.95
N LEU A 601 -27.52 1.80 -28.39
CA LEU A 601 -27.97 2.18 -27.06
C LEU A 601 -29.50 2.26 -26.92
N LEU A 602 -30.19 2.79 -27.94
CA LEU A 602 -31.65 2.84 -27.92
C LEU A 602 -32.27 1.46 -27.73
N GLN A 603 -31.73 0.41 -28.38
CA GLN A 603 -32.25 -0.95 -28.24
C GLN A 603 -32.12 -1.47 -26.80
N TYR A 604 -30.99 -1.22 -26.15
CA TYR A 604 -30.75 -1.63 -24.77
C TYR A 604 -31.59 -0.83 -23.78
N VAL A 605 -31.77 0.47 -24.02
CA VAL A 605 -32.64 1.33 -23.19
C VAL A 605 -34.10 0.91 -23.30
N LEU A 606 -34.60 0.55 -24.48
CA LEU A 606 -35.95 0.01 -24.64
C LEU A 606 -36.16 -1.31 -23.89
N ARG A 607 -35.15 -2.20 -23.86
CA ARG A 607 -35.18 -3.42 -23.02
C ARG A 607 -35.20 -3.07 -21.53
N ALA A 608 -34.41 -2.08 -21.11
CA ALA A 608 -34.39 -1.61 -19.73
C ALA A 608 -35.75 -1.03 -19.31
N ILE A 609 -36.34 -0.16 -20.13
CA ILE A 609 -37.68 0.38 -19.92
C ILE A 609 -38.72 -0.74 -19.79
N SER A 610 -38.69 -1.72 -20.69
CA SER A 610 -39.61 -2.86 -20.61
C SER A 610 -39.47 -3.64 -19.30
N ARG A 611 -38.26 -3.76 -18.76
CA ARG A 611 -38.01 -4.40 -17.46
C ARG A 611 -38.47 -3.56 -16.27
N VAL A 612 -38.40 -2.22 -16.36
CA VAL A 612 -38.95 -1.33 -15.31
C VAL A 612 -40.47 -1.44 -15.24
N GLN A 613 -41.12 -1.71 -16.38
CA GLN A 613 -42.59 -1.81 -16.48
C GLN A 613 -43.14 -3.18 -16.07
N SER A 614 -42.33 -4.24 -16.10
CA SER A 614 -42.71 -5.61 -15.71
C SER A 614 -42.60 -5.80 -14.21
#